data_AF-A0A3N7FUL7-F1
#
_entry.id   AF-A0A3N7FUL7-F1
#
_cell.length_a   1.000
_cell.length_b   1.000
_cell.length_c   1.000
_cell.angle_alpha   90.00
_cell.angle_beta   90.00
_cell.angle_gamma   90.00
#
_symmetry.space_group_name_H-M   'P 1'
#
loop_
_entity.id
_entity.type
_entity.pdbx_description
1 polymer ?
#
loop_
_entity_poly.entity_id
_entity_poly.type
_entity_poly.pdbx_seq_one_letter_code
_entity_poly.pdbx_strand_id
1 'polypeptide(L)'
;MRDLFGDGIFAVDGHKWRHQRKLASYEFSTRVLRDFSSAVFRANAAKLVSKITVAATALKSIDLQDMLMKSTLDSIFKVGFGFELNALSGLDESGSRFTKAFDDSNSIVFWRYVDLILELKRFLNFGSEASLKQNIKVINDFIFELIRCKREQMKTGKLEARREGRYSIKVFVGE
;
A
#
# COMPACT_ATOMS: atom_id res chain seq x y z
N MET A 1 -16.03 -2.15 -5.60
CA MET A 1 -14.71 -2.65 -5.15
C MET A 1 -13.92 -3.40 -6.22
N ARG A 2 -14.54 -4.23 -7.08
CA ARG A 2 -13.84 -4.95 -8.17
C ARG A 2 -13.02 -4.04 -9.10
N ASP A 3 -13.45 -2.81 -9.36
CA ASP A 3 -12.69 -1.87 -10.21
C ASP A 3 -11.30 -1.54 -9.62
N LEU A 4 -11.19 -1.45 -8.29
CA LEU A 4 -9.96 -1.08 -7.59
C LEU A 4 -9.12 -2.31 -7.18
N PHE A 5 -9.78 -3.36 -6.70
CA PHE A 5 -9.11 -4.55 -6.13
C PHE A 5 -9.08 -5.74 -7.08
N GLY A 6 -9.68 -5.65 -8.27
CA GLY A 6 -9.77 -6.74 -9.24
C GLY A 6 -10.39 -8.00 -8.64
N ASP A 7 -9.74 -9.14 -8.89
CA ASP A 7 -10.05 -10.44 -8.28
C ASP A 7 -9.29 -10.68 -6.96
N GLY A 8 -8.93 -9.61 -6.24
CA GLY A 8 -8.26 -9.68 -4.94
C GLY A 8 -9.17 -10.13 -3.80
N ILE A 9 -8.56 -10.44 -2.65
CA ILE A 9 -9.22 -11.03 -1.46
C ILE A 9 -10.41 -10.23 -0.93
N PHE A 10 -10.49 -8.93 -1.21
CA PHE A 10 -11.59 -8.05 -0.78
C PHE A 10 -12.75 -7.98 -1.79
N ALA A 11 -12.62 -8.60 -2.97
CA ALA A 11 -13.56 -8.44 -4.08
C ALA A 11 -14.09 -9.76 -4.65
N VAL A 12 -13.50 -10.90 -4.29
CA VAL A 12 -13.94 -12.25 -4.70
C VAL A 12 -14.62 -12.99 -3.56
N ASP A 13 -15.50 -13.93 -3.92
CA ASP A 13 -16.27 -14.76 -2.99
C ASP A 13 -16.00 -16.27 -3.18
N GLY A 14 -16.54 -17.08 -2.28
CA GLY A 14 -16.58 -18.54 -2.40
C GLY A 14 -15.20 -19.20 -2.34
N HIS A 15 -14.94 -20.14 -3.26
CA HIS A 15 -13.72 -20.96 -3.23
C HIS A 15 -12.45 -20.14 -3.52
N LYS A 16 -12.53 -19.13 -4.40
CA LYS A 16 -11.42 -18.23 -4.70
C LYS A 16 -11.01 -17.43 -3.47
N TRP A 17 -11.98 -16.86 -2.76
CA TRP A 17 -11.75 -16.17 -1.50
C TRP A 17 -11.13 -17.08 -0.44
N ARG A 18 -11.69 -18.29 -0.26
CA ARG A 18 -11.19 -19.26 0.73
C ARG A 18 -9.73 -19.62 0.48
N HIS A 19 -9.35 -19.78 -0.78
CA HIS A 19 -7.97 -20.05 -1.18
C HIS A 19 -7.05 -18.87 -0.85
N GLN A 20 -7.38 -17.66 -1.31
CA GLN A 20 -6.58 -16.45 -1.04
C GLN A 20 -6.45 -16.16 0.46
N ARG A 21 -7.53 -16.33 1.23
CA ARG A 21 -7.52 -16.09 2.68
C ARG A 21 -6.70 -17.11 3.45
N LYS A 22 -6.69 -18.38 3.02
CA LYS A 22 -5.83 -19.41 3.60
C LYS A 22 -4.36 -19.08 3.39
N LEU A 23 -3.97 -18.59 2.21
CA LEU A 23 -2.61 -18.14 1.94
C LEU A 23 -2.25 -16.93 2.82
N ALA A 24 -3.11 -15.91 2.84
CA ALA A 24 -2.88 -14.70 3.63
C ALA A 24 -2.74 -15.00 5.14
N SER A 25 -3.51 -15.94 5.70
CA SER A 25 -3.47 -16.25 7.14
C SER A 25 -2.12 -16.78 7.63
N TYR A 26 -1.35 -17.44 6.75
CA TYR A 26 -0.01 -17.91 7.11
C TYR A 26 0.99 -16.75 7.22
N GLU A 27 0.86 -15.77 6.31
CA GLU A 27 1.72 -14.58 6.30
C GLU A 27 1.41 -13.60 7.42
N PHE A 28 0.13 -13.44 7.77
CA PHE A 28 -0.29 -12.63 8.90
C PHE A 28 -0.26 -13.40 10.24
N SER A 29 0.55 -14.45 10.36
CA SER A 29 0.69 -15.16 11.63
C SER A 29 1.34 -14.27 12.70
N THR A 30 0.98 -14.49 13.96
CA THR A 30 1.45 -13.69 15.11
C THR A 30 2.98 -13.64 15.23
N ARG A 31 3.66 -14.72 14.85
CA ARG A 31 5.13 -14.78 14.84
C ARG A 31 5.73 -13.86 13.79
N VAL A 32 5.22 -13.92 12.56
CA VAL A 32 5.67 -13.11 11.43
C VAL A 32 5.40 -11.63 11.71
N LEU A 33 4.19 -11.31 12.19
CA LEU A 33 3.84 -9.96 12.61
C LEU A 33 4.74 -9.44 13.73
N ARG A 34 5.07 -10.24 14.75
CA ARG A 34 5.92 -9.78 15.87
C ARG A 34 7.34 -9.44 15.42
N ASP A 35 7.93 -10.30 14.59
CA ASP A 35 9.30 -10.13 14.12
C ASP A 35 9.41 -8.89 13.22
N PHE A 36 8.46 -8.69 12.29
CA PHE A 36 8.37 -7.50 11.45
C PHE A 36 7.95 -6.24 12.20
N SER A 37 6.97 -6.36 13.09
CA SER A 37 6.36 -5.23 13.78
C SER A 37 7.37 -4.51 14.65
N SER A 38 8.24 -5.26 15.34
CA SER A 38 9.14 -4.62 16.29
C SER A 38 10.15 -3.70 15.60
N ALA A 39 10.84 -4.13 14.54
CA ALA A 39 11.91 -3.33 13.95
C ALA A 39 11.36 -2.24 13.01
N VAL A 40 10.42 -2.59 12.14
CA VAL A 40 9.91 -1.68 11.11
C VAL A 40 9.07 -0.56 11.73
N PHE A 41 8.17 -0.88 12.67
CA PHE A 41 7.34 0.16 13.27
C PHE A 41 8.15 1.06 14.20
N ARG A 42 9.15 0.52 14.94
CA ARG A 42 10.05 1.37 15.75
C ARG A 42 10.83 2.34 14.87
N ALA A 43 11.41 1.86 13.76
CA ALA A 43 12.14 2.70 12.83
C ALA A 43 11.24 3.79 12.20
N ASN A 44 10.02 3.42 11.80
CA ASN A 44 9.10 4.36 11.20
C ASN A 44 8.52 5.36 12.22
N ALA A 45 8.23 4.92 13.44
CA ALA A 45 7.85 5.81 14.55
C ALA A 45 8.96 6.82 14.84
N ALA A 46 10.23 6.41 14.82
CA ALA A 46 11.35 7.34 14.97
C ALA A 46 11.41 8.38 13.84
N LYS A 47 11.19 7.96 12.57
CA LYS A 47 11.09 8.89 11.42
C LYS A 47 9.93 9.88 11.61
N LEU A 48 8.77 9.40 12.07
CA LEU A 48 7.58 10.22 12.34
C LEU A 48 7.85 11.25 13.44
N VAL A 49 8.37 10.81 14.59
CA VAL A 49 8.74 11.70 15.70
C VAL A 49 9.74 12.75 15.24
N SER A 50 10.76 12.36 14.49
CA SER A 50 11.75 13.32 13.95
C SER A 50 11.09 14.42 13.10
N LYS A 51 10.17 14.06 12.20
CA LYS A 51 9.44 15.04 11.38
C LYS A 51 8.56 15.98 12.23
N ILE A 52 7.88 15.43 13.23
CA ILE A 52 7.06 16.21 14.17
C ILE A 52 7.94 17.17 14.97
N THR A 53 9.08 16.73 15.49
CA THR A 53 10.02 17.56 16.24
C THR A 53 10.57 18.71 15.40
N VAL A 54 10.94 18.44 14.14
CA VAL A 54 11.40 19.49 13.22
C VAL A 54 10.31 20.52 12.96
N ALA A 55 9.07 20.08 12.72
CA ALA A 55 7.95 20.99 12.49
C ALA A 55 7.60 21.81 13.74
N ALA A 56 7.63 21.19 14.93
CA ALA A 56 7.41 21.84 16.21
C ALA A 56 8.46 22.92 16.48
N THR A 57 9.74 22.61 16.20
CA THR A 57 10.85 23.58 16.34
C THR A 57 10.70 24.75 15.38
N ALA A 58 10.17 24.51 14.19
CA ALA A 58 9.86 25.55 13.20
C ALA A 58 8.51 26.26 13.45
N LEU A 59 7.80 25.97 14.55
CA LEU A 59 6.45 26.47 14.86
C LEU A 59 5.46 26.32 13.68
N LYS A 60 5.61 25.23 12.91
CA LYS A 60 4.80 24.95 11.72
C LYS A 60 3.63 24.06 12.08
N SER A 61 2.42 24.44 11.65
CA SER A 61 1.25 23.57 11.71
C SER A 61 1.44 22.34 10.84
N ILE A 62 1.12 21.16 11.37
CA ILE A 62 1.16 19.89 10.65
C ILE A 62 -0.22 19.25 10.60
N ASP A 63 -0.50 18.56 9.50
CA ASP A 63 -1.64 17.66 9.42
C ASP A 63 -1.20 16.28 9.95
N LEU A 64 -1.69 15.95 11.14
CA LEU A 64 -1.36 14.68 11.79
C LEU A 64 -1.96 13.48 11.05
N GLN A 65 -3.11 13.64 10.40
CA GLN A 65 -3.75 12.58 9.64
C GLN A 65 -2.90 12.21 8.43
N ASP A 66 -2.47 13.20 7.64
CA ASP A 66 -1.57 13.00 6.50
C ASP A 66 -0.25 12.32 6.92
N MET A 67 0.35 12.76 8.03
CA MET A 67 1.59 12.18 8.54
C MET A 67 1.41 10.72 8.99
N LEU A 68 0.32 10.40 9.68
CA LEU A 68 0.01 9.03 10.11
C LEU A 68 -0.32 8.12 8.92
N MET A 69 -1.02 8.63 7.91
CA MET A 69 -1.32 7.90 6.67
C MET A 69 -0.02 7.56 5.92
N LYS A 70 0.87 8.53 5.72
CA LYS A 70 2.18 8.33 5.08
C LYS A 70 3.06 7.35 5.86
N SER A 71 3.09 7.48 7.19
CA SER A 71 3.81 6.53 8.05
C SER A 71 3.21 5.12 7.91
N THR A 72 1.89 4.97 7.95
CA THR A 72 1.26 3.65 7.80
C THR A 72 1.58 3.00 6.45
N LEU A 73 1.55 3.77 5.37
CA LEU A 73 1.96 3.30 4.04
C LEU A 73 3.42 2.84 4.04
N ASP A 74 4.36 3.63 4.58
CA ASP A 74 5.78 3.26 4.68
C ASP A 74 5.97 1.93 5.44
N SER A 75 5.23 1.71 6.54
CA SER A 75 5.25 0.46 7.28
C SER A 75 4.72 -0.71 6.46
N ILE A 76 3.55 -0.55 5.82
CA ILE A 76 2.93 -1.62 5.02
C ILE A 76 3.80 -1.98 3.82
N PHE A 77 4.39 -1.00 3.12
CA PHE A 77 5.30 -1.26 2.01
C PHE A 77 6.57 -1.96 2.44
N LYS A 78 7.13 -1.57 3.59
CA LYS A 78 8.32 -2.22 4.12
C LYS A 78 8.05 -3.64 4.59
N VAL A 79 6.93 -3.90 5.25
CA VAL A 79 6.56 -5.24 5.75
C VAL A 79 6.08 -6.14 4.62
N GLY A 80 5.13 -5.68 3.82
CA GLY A 80 4.47 -6.47 2.79
C GLY A 80 5.33 -6.68 1.54
N PHE A 81 6.10 -5.66 1.15
CA PHE A 81 6.88 -5.67 -0.10
C PHE A 81 8.38 -5.55 0.14
N GLY A 82 8.86 -5.42 1.38
CA GLY A 82 10.30 -5.23 1.64
C GLY A 82 10.88 -3.98 0.96
N PHE A 83 10.06 -3.00 0.63
CA PHE A 83 10.41 -1.80 -0.14
C PHE A 83 10.20 -0.54 0.73
N GLU A 84 11.09 0.45 0.60
CA GLU A 84 10.93 1.73 1.29
C GLU A 84 10.28 2.75 0.36
N LEU A 85 8.98 2.97 0.57
CA LEU A 85 8.19 3.96 -0.18
C LEU A 85 8.65 5.40 0.12
N ASN A 86 9.14 5.66 1.34
CA ASN A 86 9.60 6.97 1.80
C ASN A 86 8.54 8.09 1.63
N ALA A 87 7.26 7.73 1.76
CA ALA A 87 6.13 8.65 1.65
C ALA A 87 6.23 9.79 2.69
N LEU A 88 6.77 9.50 3.87
CA LEU A 88 6.98 10.51 4.92
C LEU A 88 8.07 11.54 4.56
N SER A 89 9.06 11.11 3.78
CA SER A 89 10.15 11.98 3.32
C SER A 89 9.72 12.84 2.14
N GLY A 90 8.85 12.32 1.28
CA GLY A 90 8.36 13.01 0.08
C GLY A 90 9.42 13.20 -1.02
N LEU A 91 10.55 12.50 -0.89
CA LEU A 91 11.70 12.60 -1.81
C LEU A 91 11.55 11.67 -3.03
N ASP A 92 10.74 10.62 -2.91
CA ASP A 92 10.48 9.69 -4.00
C ASP A 92 9.26 10.14 -4.81
N GLU A 93 9.50 10.54 -6.07
CA GLU A 93 8.45 11.01 -6.95
C GLU A 93 7.42 9.90 -7.24
N SER A 94 7.89 8.66 -7.44
CA SER A 94 7.03 7.50 -7.70
C SER A 94 6.15 7.16 -6.51
N GLY A 95 6.73 7.10 -5.30
CA GLY A 95 5.99 6.86 -4.06
C GLY A 95 4.99 7.97 -3.71
N SER A 96 5.32 9.23 -4.01
CA SER A 96 4.41 10.37 -3.85
C SER A 96 3.22 10.28 -4.81
N ARG A 97 3.46 9.99 -6.10
CA ARG A 97 2.40 9.77 -7.10
C ARG A 97 1.50 8.60 -6.72
N PHE A 98 2.08 7.49 -6.27
CA PHE A 98 1.32 6.35 -5.76
C PHE A 98 0.44 6.73 -4.57
N THR A 99 1.02 7.40 -3.56
CA THR A 99 0.30 7.78 -2.33
C THR A 99 -0.90 8.67 -2.65
N LYS A 100 -0.70 9.66 -3.54
CA LYS A 100 -1.77 10.54 -4.00
C LYS A 100 -2.85 9.77 -4.76
N ALA A 101 -2.46 8.95 -5.74
CA ALA A 101 -3.42 8.17 -6.52
C ALA A 101 -4.23 7.20 -5.63
N PHE A 102 -3.59 6.62 -4.61
CA PHE A 102 -4.23 5.75 -3.63
C PHE A 102 -5.25 6.51 -2.76
N ASP A 103 -4.89 7.67 -2.23
CA ASP A 103 -5.78 8.49 -1.40
C ASP A 103 -6.97 9.06 -2.20
N ASP A 104 -6.71 9.57 -3.41
CA ASP A 104 -7.75 10.04 -4.34
C ASP A 104 -8.71 8.90 -4.71
N SER A 105 -8.18 7.69 -4.97
CA SER A 105 -9.01 6.51 -5.28
C SER A 105 -9.90 6.12 -4.11
N ASN A 106 -9.37 6.10 -2.89
CA ASN A 106 -10.15 5.79 -1.69
C ASN A 106 -11.22 6.82 -1.43
N SER A 107 -10.91 8.11 -1.60
CA SER A 107 -11.86 9.20 -1.47
C SER A 107 -13.01 9.06 -2.48
N ILE A 108 -12.70 8.79 -3.75
CA ILE A 108 -13.72 8.57 -4.79
C ILE A 108 -14.58 7.34 -4.45
N VAL A 109 -13.97 6.22 -4.06
CA VAL A 109 -14.70 4.99 -3.69
C VAL A 109 -15.57 5.21 -2.46
N PHE A 110 -15.10 5.97 -1.47
CA PHE A 110 -15.89 6.34 -0.29
C PHE A 110 -17.13 7.15 -0.68
N TRP A 111 -16.98 8.16 -1.56
CA TRP A 111 -18.11 8.92 -2.07
C TRP A 111 -19.11 8.05 -2.85
N ARG A 112 -18.66 7.00 -3.57
CA ARG A 112 -19.58 6.06 -4.24
C ARG A 112 -20.53 5.33 -3.29
N TYR A 113 -20.16 5.12 -2.02
CA TYR A 113 -21.04 4.46 -1.05
C TYR A 113 -22.23 5.33 -0.65
N VAL A 114 -22.10 6.66 -0.74
CA VAL A 114 -23.16 7.62 -0.38
C VAL A 114 -23.90 8.19 -1.59
N ASP A 115 -23.44 7.89 -2.81
CA ASP A 115 -23.92 8.51 -4.04
C ASP A 115 -25.02 7.66 -4.71
N LEU A 116 -26.27 8.12 -4.60
CA LEU A 116 -27.44 7.42 -5.17
C LEU A 116 -27.52 7.50 -6.71
N ILE A 117 -26.71 8.35 -7.35
CA ILE A 117 -26.72 8.58 -8.82
C ILE A 117 -25.53 7.86 -9.51
N LEU A 118 -24.94 6.87 -8.83
CA LEU A 118 -23.72 6.17 -9.26
C LEU A 118 -23.82 5.54 -10.66
N GLU A 119 -24.96 4.94 -11.00
CA GLU A 119 -25.14 4.29 -12.31
C GLU A 119 -25.11 5.30 -13.47
N LEU A 120 -25.68 6.49 -13.27
CA LEU A 120 -25.67 7.56 -14.27
C LEU A 120 -24.27 8.18 -14.43
N LYS A 121 -23.53 8.36 -13.32
CA LYS A 121 -22.13 8.83 -13.34
C LYS A 121 -21.19 7.82 -14.01
N ARG A 122 -21.39 6.52 -13.76
CA ARG A 122 -20.68 5.44 -14.45
C ARG A 122 -21.00 5.41 -15.95
N PHE A 123 -22.26 5.59 -16.32
CA PHE A 123 -22.69 5.60 -17.72
C PHE A 123 -22.10 6.77 -18.51
N LEU A 124 -22.04 7.96 -17.89
CA LEU A 124 -21.47 9.16 -18.52
C LEU A 124 -19.93 9.16 -18.53
N ASN A 125 -19.27 8.29 -17.74
CA ASN A 125 -17.82 8.10 -17.68
C ASN A 125 -17.02 9.42 -17.61
N PHE A 126 -17.59 10.43 -16.96
CA PHE A 126 -17.09 11.80 -16.93
C PHE A 126 -16.69 12.22 -15.51
N GLY A 127 -15.61 13.00 -15.40
CA GLY A 127 -15.09 13.51 -14.13
C GLY A 127 -14.48 12.42 -13.24
N SER A 128 -15.14 12.13 -12.11
CA SER A 128 -14.63 11.25 -11.04
C SER A 128 -14.32 9.82 -11.50
N GLU A 129 -15.07 9.27 -12.46
CA GLU A 129 -14.83 7.93 -13.01
C GLU A 129 -13.55 7.87 -13.85
N ALA A 130 -13.30 8.90 -14.66
CA ALA A 130 -12.09 9.00 -15.47
C ALA A 130 -10.85 9.23 -14.58
N SER A 131 -10.98 10.08 -13.56
CA SER A 131 -9.93 10.28 -12.56
C SER A 131 -9.62 8.99 -11.80
N LEU A 132 -10.64 8.21 -11.40
CA LEU A 132 -10.41 6.91 -10.77
C LEU A 132 -9.67 5.93 -11.69
N LYS A 133 -10.04 5.85 -12.97
CA LYS A 133 -9.33 5.00 -13.95
C LYS A 133 -7.87 5.39 -14.10
N GLN A 134 -7.57 6.69 -14.13
CA GLN A 134 -6.19 7.18 -14.18
C GLN A 134 -5.42 6.82 -12.90
N ASN A 135 -6.05 7.00 -11.73
CA ASN A 135 -5.43 6.67 -10.45
C ASN A 135 -5.17 5.17 -10.32
N ILE A 136 -6.11 4.32 -10.73
CA ILE A 136 -5.95 2.86 -10.80
C ILE A 136 -4.76 2.49 -11.70
N LYS A 137 -4.59 3.19 -12.84
CA LYS A 137 -3.44 2.95 -13.71
C LYS A 137 -2.11 3.26 -13.00
N VAL A 138 -2.01 4.42 -12.35
CA VAL A 138 -0.80 4.80 -11.58
C VAL A 138 -0.51 3.77 -10.47
N ILE A 139 -1.54 3.33 -9.76
CA ILE A 139 -1.43 2.30 -8.71
C ILE A 139 -0.91 0.99 -9.32
N ASN A 140 -1.52 0.51 -10.40
CA ASN A 140 -1.13 -0.74 -11.04
C ASN A 140 0.30 -0.70 -11.58
N ASP A 141 0.67 0.36 -12.29
CA ASP A 141 2.01 0.52 -12.86
C ASP A 141 3.07 0.45 -11.76
N PHE A 142 2.86 1.13 -10.64
CA PHE A 142 3.75 1.10 -9.48
C PHE A 142 3.82 -0.30 -8.83
N ILE A 143 2.68 -0.96 -8.62
CA ILE A 143 2.64 -2.29 -8.01
C ILE A 143 3.30 -3.34 -8.91
N PHE A 144 3.08 -3.29 -10.23
CA PHE A 144 3.73 -4.20 -11.18
C PHE A 144 5.25 -3.99 -11.24
N GLU A 145 5.71 -2.75 -11.13
CA GLU A 145 7.14 -2.45 -11.04
C GLU A 145 7.75 -3.08 -9.77
N LEU A 146 7.10 -2.95 -8.62
CA LEU A 146 7.54 -3.58 -7.37
C LEU A 146 7.59 -5.10 -7.47
N ILE A 147 6.57 -5.72 -8.06
CA ILE A 147 6.53 -7.17 -8.29
C ILE A 147 7.69 -7.59 -9.20
N ARG A 148 7.96 -6.84 -10.29
CA ARG A 148 9.09 -7.10 -11.19
C ARG A 148 10.42 -7.02 -10.44
N CYS A 149 10.65 -5.93 -9.72
CA CYS A 149 11.86 -5.72 -8.92
C CYS A 149 12.07 -6.85 -7.91
N LYS A 150 11.00 -7.32 -7.26
CA LYS A 150 11.08 -8.46 -6.35
C LYS A 150 11.38 -9.79 -7.02
N ARG A 151 10.79 -10.07 -8.17
CA ARG A 151 11.11 -11.28 -8.95
C ARG A 151 12.58 -11.29 -9.38
N GLU A 152 13.14 -10.14 -9.77
CA GLU A 152 14.55 -10.00 -10.14
C GLU A 152 15.50 -10.20 -8.95
N GLN A 153 15.17 -9.64 -7.78
CA GLN A 153 15.93 -9.86 -6.55
C GLN A 153 16.00 -11.35 -6.18
N MET A 154 14.91 -12.10 -6.37
CA MET A 154 14.88 -13.55 -6.11
C MET A 154 15.74 -14.34 -7.10
N LYS A 155 15.72 -13.98 -8.39
CA LYS A 155 16.55 -14.64 -9.43
C LYS A 155 18.04 -14.41 -9.24
N THR A 156 18.43 -13.25 -8.72
CA THR A 156 19.84 -12.84 -8.58
C THR A 156 20.51 -13.45 -7.33
N GLY A 157 19.79 -14.24 -6.52
CA GLY A 157 20.36 -14.91 -5.35
C GLY A 157 20.89 -13.97 -4.25
N LYS A 158 20.69 -12.66 -4.36
CA LYS A 158 21.00 -11.66 -3.32
C LYS A 158 19.96 -11.70 -2.20
N LEU A 159 19.80 -12.87 -1.58
CA LEU A 159 19.28 -12.99 -0.23
C LEU A 159 20.44 -12.64 0.72
N GLU A 160 20.76 -11.34 0.80
CA GLU A 160 21.51 -10.79 1.93
C GLU A 160 20.69 -11.07 3.20
N ALA A 161 21.00 -12.19 3.84
CA ALA A 161 21.16 -12.42 5.27
C ALA A 161 20.46 -11.48 6.27
N ARG A 162 19.20 -11.09 6.02
CA ARG A 162 18.33 -10.51 7.04
C ARG A 162 17.16 -11.45 7.22
N ARG A 163 17.18 -12.19 8.34
CA ARG A 163 16.20 -13.21 8.75
C ARG A 163 14.73 -12.74 8.74
N GLU A 164 14.47 -11.47 8.47
CA GLU A 164 13.15 -10.85 8.33
C GLU A 164 12.48 -11.21 6.97
N GLY A 165 13.20 -11.40 5.86
CA GLY A 165 12.57 -11.41 4.51
C GLY A 165 11.94 -12.71 3.98
N ARG A 166 11.84 -13.80 4.76
CA ARG A 166 11.40 -15.11 4.22
C ARG A 166 9.89 -15.26 4.04
N TYR A 167 9.09 -14.40 4.66
CA TYR A 167 7.63 -14.54 4.71
C TYR A 167 6.94 -13.70 3.62
N SER A 168 7.34 -12.44 3.42
CA SER A 168 6.74 -11.51 2.43
C SER A 168 6.77 -11.98 0.96
N ILE A 169 7.45 -13.09 0.63
CA ILE A 169 7.78 -13.52 -0.72
C ILE A 169 6.73 -14.46 -1.35
N LYS A 170 6.00 -15.26 -0.58
CA LYS A 170 5.14 -16.33 -1.15
C LYS A 170 3.80 -15.88 -1.72
N VAL A 171 3.35 -14.66 -1.45
CA VAL A 171 2.02 -14.20 -1.91
C VAL A 171 2.06 -13.47 -3.26
N PHE A 172 3.18 -12.86 -3.65
CA PHE A 172 3.30 -12.12 -4.92
C PHE A 172 3.86 -12.94 -6.09
N VAL A 173 4.49 -14.07 -5.76
CA VAL A 173 4.96 -15.07 -6.71
C VAL A 173 4.00 -16.23 -6.54
N GLY A 174 2.90 -16.23 -7.30
CA GLY A 174 1.94 -17.33 -7.28
C GLY A 174 2.60 -18.60 -7.81
N GLU A 175 3.25 -19.34 -6.93
CA GLU A 175 3.60 -20.76 -7.05
C GLU A 175 2.80 -21.57 -6.03
#